data_AF-A0A822A999-F1
#
_entry.id   AF-A0A822A999-F1
#
_cell.length_a   1.000
_cell.length_b   1.000
_cell.length_c   1.000
_cell.angle_alpha   90.00
_cell.angle_beta   90.00
_cell.angle_gamma   90.00
#
_symmetry.space_group_name_H-M   'P 1'
#
loop_
_entity.id
_entity.type
_entity.pdbx_description
1 polymer ?
#
loop_
_entity_poly.entity_id
_entity_poly.type
_entity_poly.pdbx_seq_one_letter_code
_entity_poly.pdbx_strand_id
1 'polypeptide(L)' 'MTVNVPCLVCGDEASGFHYGVNSCEGCKGFFRRCITQGMSHRCNNTGNCEITP' A
#
# COMPACT_ATOMS: atom_id res chain seq x y z
N MET A 1 -5.94 -25.30 -1.29
CA MET A 1 -6.66 -24.10 -0.81
C MET A 1 -5.61 -23.05 -0.50
N THR A 2 -5.27 -22.20 -1.47
CA THR A 2 -4.40 -21.05 -1.23
C THR A 2 -5.24 -19.99 -0.54
N VAL A 3 -4.96 -19.70 0.73
CA VAL A 3 -5.56 -18.55 1.41
C VAL A 3 -5.01 -17.31 0.72
N ASN A 4 -5.86 -16.57 -0.01
CA ASN A 4 -5.44 -15.30 -0.58
C ASN A 4 -5.36 -14.28 0.56
N VAL A 5 -4.17 -13.76 0.82
CA VAL A 5 -3.94 -12.77 1.87
C VAL A 5 -4.10 -11.39 1.23
N PRO A 6 -5.06 -10.56 1.66
CA PRO A 6 -5.24 -9.24 1.06
C PRO A 6 -4.18 -8.25 1.52
N CYS A 7 -3.90 -7.27 0.66
CA CYS A 7 -3.09 -6.10 0.97
C CYS A 7 -3.80 -5.28 2.05
N LEU A 8 -3.11 -5.03 3.17
CA LEU A 8 -3.66 -4.24 4.28
C LEU A 8 -3.83 -2.74 3.96
N VAL A 9 -3.34 -2.28 2.80
CA VAL A 9 -3.42 -0.88 2.39
C VAL A 9 -4.58 -0.62 1.42
N CYS A 10 -4.70 -1.41 0.35
CA CYS A 10 -5.70 -1.20 -0.70
C CYS A 10 -6.69 -2.36 -0.88
N GLY A 11 -6.46 -3.52 -0.26
CA GLY A 11 -7.30 -4.70 -0.40
C GLY A 11 -7.01 -5.59 -1.62
N ASP A 12 -6.07 -5.22 -2.50
CA ASP A 12 -5.62 -6.05 -3.63
C ASP A 12 -4.91 -7.34 -3.16
N GLU A 13 -4.63 -8.27 -4.06
CA GLU A 13 -3.86 -9.49 -3.75
C GLU A 13 -2.46 -9.14 -3.24
N ALA A 14 -2.14 -9.54 -2.00
CA ALA A 14 -0.82 -9.31 -1.46
C ALA A 14 0.20 -10.25 -2.13
N SER A 15 1.34 -9.71 -2.53
CA SER A 15 2.46 -10.51 -3.02
C SER A 15 3.30 -11.10 -1.88
N GLY A 16 3.10 -10.62 -0.65
CA GLY A 16 3.79 -11.09 0.54
C GLY A 16 3.88 -10.03 1.63
N PHE A 17 4.82 -10.24 2.57
CA PHE A 17 5.05 -9.39 3.72
C PHE A 17 6.13 -8.35 3.42
N HIS A 18 5.75 -7.08 3.27
CA HIS A 18 6.64 -5.97 2.93
C HIS A 18 6.53 -4.87 3.99
N TYR A 19 7.69 -4.39 4.46
CA TYR A 19 7.77 -3.29 5.44
C TYR A 19 6.90 -3.48 6.70
N GLY A 20 6.67 -4.73 7.13
CA GLY A 20 5.94 -5.05 8.36
C GLY A 20 4.45 -5.38 8.19
N VAL A 21 3.92 -5.40 6.96
CA VAL A 21 2.52 -5.72 6.67
C VAL A 21 2.40 -6.59 5.42
N ASN A 22 1.28 -7.30 5.25
CA ASN A 22 0.94 -7.91 3.96
C ASN A 22 0.53 -6.81 2.97
N SER A 23 1.21 -6.72 1.84
CA SER A 23 0.91 -5.70 0.82
C SER A 23 1.09 -6.22 -0.61
N CYS A 24 0.42 -5.58 -1.58
CA CYS A 24 0.66 -5.81 -3.01
C CYS A 24 1.97 -5.12 -3.47
N GLU A 25 2.41 -5.42 -4.69
CA GLU A 25 3.61 -4.80 -5.29
C GLU A 25 3.43 -3.28 -5.51
N GLY A 26 2.20 -2.82 -5.76
CA GLY A 26 1.88 -1.40 -5.91
C GLY A 26 2.14 -0.60 -4.63
N CYS A 27 1.55 -1.02 -3.52
CA CYS A 27 1.72 -0.37 -2.21
C CYS A 27 3.17 -0.47 -1.70
N LYS A 28 3.83 -1.62 -1.88
CA LYS A 28 5.26 -1.81 -1.60
C LYS A 28 6.12 -0.80 -2.35
N GLY A 29 5.90 -0.66 -3.66
CA GLY A 29 6.64 0.27 -4.50
C GLY A 29 6.37 1.72 -4.16
N PHE A 30 5.11 2.07 -3.88
CA PHE A 30 4.71 3.40 -3.45
C PHE A 30 5.43 3.80 -2.16
N PHE A 31 5.35 2.96 -1.12
CA PHE A 31 6.00 3.23 0.16
C PHE A 31 7.52 3.38 0.02
N ARG A 32 8.17 2.50 -0.75
CA ARG A 32 9.61 2.60 -1.04
C ARG A 32 9.98 3.94 -1.67
N ARG A 33 9.21 4.42 -2.65
CA ARG A 33 9.46 5.72 -3.29
C ARG A 33 9.27 6.87 -2.29
N CYS A 34 8.22 6.84 -1.47
CA CYS A 34 8.00 7.88 -0.46
C CYS A 34 9.19 8.04 0.48
N ILE A 35 9.74 6.94 1.00
CA ILE A 35 10.87 6.99 1.94
C ILE A 35 12.22 7.28 1.25
N THR A 36 12.43 6.80 0.02
CA THR A 36 13.73 6.97 -0.66
C THR A 36 13.86 8.31 -1.37
N GLN A 37 12.75 8.86 -1.88
CA GLN A 37 12.73 10.12 -2.61
C GLN A 37 12.25 11.30 -1.75
N GLY A 38 11.88 11.05 -0.49
CA GLY A 38 11.37 12.08 0.40
C GLY A 38 10.07 12.74 -0.10
N MET A 39 9.23 11.99 -0.82
CA MET A 39 7.98 12.55 -1.35
C MET A 39 7.02 12.86 -0.20
N SER A 40 6.65 14.13 -0.10
CA SER A 40 5.57 14.59 0.78
C SER A 40 4.31 14.77 -0.05
N HIS A 41 3.31 13.91 0.18
CA HIS A 41 2.01 14.02 -0.48
C HIS A 41 1.04 14.77 0.43
N ARG A 42 0.38 15.80 -0.12
CA ARG A 42 -0.72 16.50 0.57
C ARG A 42 -2.03 16.12 -0.11
N CYS A 43 -2.98 15.60 0.66
CA CYS A 43 -4.33 15.39 0.17
C CYS A 43 -4.99 16.75 -0.13
N ASN A 44 -5.64 16.86 -1.28
CA ASN A 44 -6.44 18.04 -1.62
C ASN A 44 -7.83 18.02 -0.95
N ASN A 45 -8.24 16.88 -0.41
CA ASN A 45 -9.49 16.69 0.32
C ASN A 45 -9.23 16.63 1.84
N THR A 46 -9.96 15.78 2.58
CA THR A 46 -9.89 15.68 4.06
C THR A 46 -8.89 14.66 4.58
N GLY A 47 -8.16 13.95 3.70
CA GLY A 47 -7.26 12.86 4.08
C GLY A 47 -7.95 11.52 4.37
N ASN A 48 -9.28 11.46 4.34
CA ASN A 48 -10.06 10.23 4.53
C ASN A 48 -10.46 9.60 3.19
N CYS A 49 -9.56 9.60 2.21
CA CYS A 49 -9.81 8.97 0.92
C CYS A 49 -9.80 7.45 1.07
N GLU A 50 -10.84 6.78 0.58
CA GLU A 50 -10.86 5.33 0.49
C GLU A 50 -9.79 4.87 -0.52
N ILE A 51 -8.99 3.88 -0.13
CA ILE A 51 -7.95 3.30 -0.96
C ILE A 51 -8.42 1.91 -1.39
N THR A 52 -8.64 1.73 -2.69
CA THR A 52 -9.12 0.48 -3.30
C THR A 52 -8.03 -0.13 -4.20
N PRO A 53 -8.17 -1.40 -4.63
CA PRO A 53 -7.20 -2.08 -5.50
C PRO A 53 -6.88 -1.32 -6.79
#